data_AF-A0A7W2FX18-F1
#
_entry.id   AF-A0A7W2FX18-F1
#
_cell.length_a   1.000
_cell.length_b   1.000
_cell.length_c   1.000
_cell.angle_alpha   90.00
_cell.angle_beta   90.00
_cell.angle_gamma   90.00
#
_symmetry.space_group_name_H-M   'P 1'
#
loop_
_entity.id
_entity.type
_entity.pdbx_description
1 polymer ?
#
loop_
_entity_poly.entity_id
_entity_poly.type
_entity_poly.pdbx_seq_one_letter_code
_entity_poly.pdbx_strand_id
1 'polypeptide(L)'
;MKMVLFCFATLSFFSCSNKTDTYNKEALTHTNKTKIHKQEPLPTFLLYGELAPIDYIEDRDTLITQKYGFNLKRVAYCEVTSKLIDSVKVINTANNLKMQQKYGKKWIANFETKTHLKVSIPNIE
;
A
#
# COMPACT_ATOMS: atom_id res chain seq x y z
N MET A 1 1.46 64.20 -1.77
CA MET A 1 0.20 64.38 -2.53
C MET A 1 0.32 63.51 -3.77
N LYS A 2 -0.54 62.54 -4.12
CA LYS A 2 -1.93 62.21 -3.76
C LYS A 2 -2.05 60.67 -3.73
N MET A 3 -2.75 60.16 -2.72
CA MET A 3 -3.46 58.87 -2.77
C MET A 3 -4.48 58.91 -3.91
N VAL A 4 -4.65 57.80 -4.64
CA VAL A 4 -5.95 57.44 -5.19
C VAL A 4 -6.14 55.92 -5.05
N LEU A 5 -6.92 55.58 -4.02
CA LEU A 5 -7.63 54.33 -3.79
C LEU A 5 -8.90 54.37 -4.66
N PHE A 6 -9.23 53.32 -5.41
CA PHE A 6 -10.60 53.11 -5.88
C PHE A 6 -10.97 51.63 -5.89
N CYS A 7 -12.04 51.37 -5.14
CA CYS A 7 -12.70 50.10 -4.88
C CYS A 7 -13.68 49.68 -5.99
N PHE A 8 -14.18 48.46 -5.78
CA PHE A 8 -15.48 47.89 -6.17
C PHE A 8 -15.60 47.26 -7.57
N ALA A 9 -15.90 45.95 -7.56
CA ALA A 9 -17.19 45.45 -8.05
C ALA A 9 -17.47 44.03 -7.53
N THR A 10 -18.38 43.93 -6.56
CA THR A 10 -19.11 42.71 -6.18
C THR A 10 -20.35 42.56 -7.06
N LEU A 11 -20.56 41.41 -7.69
CA LEU A 11 -21.84 40.96 -8.29
C LEU A 11 -21.73 39.43 -8.47
N SER A 12 -22.71 38.55 -8.31
CA SER A 12 -23.97 38.46 -7.57
C SER A 12 -24.40 37.00 -7.71
N PHE A 13 -25.01 36.45 -6.67
CA PHE A 13 -25.59 35.12 -6.64
C PHE A 13 -26.65 34.94 -7.73
N PHE A 14 -26.53 33.87 -8.53
CA PHE A 14 -27.68 33.26 -9.20
C PHE A 14 -27.86 31.84 -8.66
N SER A 15 -28.86 31.71 -7.79
CA SER A 15 -29.44 30.43 -7.40
C SER A 15 -30.52 30.09 -8.45
N CYS A 16 -30.39 28.96 -9.13
CA CYS A 16 -31.46 28.40 -9.96
C CYS A 16 -31.95 27.09 -9.33
N SER A 17 -33.26 27.06 -9.08
CA SER A 17 -34.02 25.90 -8.60
C SER A 17 -34.90 25.34 -9.73
N ASN A 18 -35.12 24.02 -9.65
CA ASN A 18 -36.20 23.21 -10.24
C ASN A 18 -35.95 22.50 -11.59
N LYS A 19 -35.62 21.21 -11.43
CA LYS A 19 -36.21 19.98 -12.01
C LYS A 19 -37.02 20.09 -13.31
N THR A 20 -36.68 19.23 -14.29
CA THR A 20 -37.52 18.10 -14.79
C THR A 20 -36.74 17.18 -15.73
N ASP A 21 -37.25 15.97 -15.85
CA ASP A 21 -36.65 14.73 -16.33
C ASP A 21 -36.44 14.58 -17.85
N THR A 22 -35.71 13.50 -18.21
CA THR A 22 -35.98 12.58 -19.35
C THR A 22 -34.99 12.58 -20.53
N TYR A 23 -34.21 11.49 -20.52
CA TYR A 23 -33.73 10.62 -21.61
C TYR A 23 -32.63 11.03 -22.61
N ASN A 24 -31.63 10.14 -22.61
CA ASN A 24 -30.50 9.92 -23.49
C ASN A 24 -30.73 10.14 -24.99
N LYS A 25 -29.75 10.76 -25.66
CA LYS A 25 -29.08 10.22 -26.84
C LYS A 25 -27.70 10.85 -27.04
N GLU A 26 -26.69 10.00 -26.89
CA GLU A 26 -25.40 9.97 -27.59
C GLU A 26 -24.72 11.31 -27.94
N ALA A 27 -23.74 11.68 -27.13
CA ALA A 27 -22.59 12.46 -27.58
C ALA A 27 -21.31 11.70 -27.20
N LEU A 28 -20.88 10.88 -28.16
CA LEU A 28 -19.49 10.69 -28.57
C LEU A 28 -18.45 11.42 -27.71
N THR A 29 -18.06 10.83 -26.58
CA THR A 29 -16.81 11.21 -25.93
C THR A 29 -15.85 10.06 -26.14
N HIS A 30 -14.88 10.30 -27.01
CA HIS A 30 -13.59 9.62 -27.01
C HIS A 30 -12.97 9.81 -25.62
N THR A 31 -13.41 9.01 -24.65
CA THR A 31 -12.70 8.86 -23.38
C THR A 31 -11.49 8.00 -23.71
N ASN A 32 -10.38 8.70 -23.92
CA ASN A 32 -9.05 8.15 -23.94
C ASN A 32 -8.95 7.18 -22.75
N LYS A 33 -9.00 5.88 -23.01
CA LYS A 33 -8.82 4.83 -22.00
C LYS A 33 -7.35 4.90 -21.60
N THR A 34 -6.97 5.85 -20.77
CA THR A 34 -5.75 5.77 -19.97
C THR A 34 -5.88 4.47 -19.19
N LYS A 35 -5.13 3.45 -19.61
CA LYS A 35 -4.95 2.23 -18.84
C LYS A 35 -4.36 2.66 -17.50
N ILE A 36 -5.20 2.83 -16.48
CA ILE A 36 -4.75 2.95 -15.10
C ILE A 36 -4.08 1.61 -14.81
N HIS A 37 -2.74 1.61 -14.84
CA HIS A 37 -1.95 0.46 -14.45
C HIS A 37 -2.15 0.30 -12.95
N LYS A 38 -3.14 -0.51 -12.56
CA LYS A 38 -3.43 -0.80 -11.16
C LYS A 38 -2.17 -1.47 -10.60
N GLN A 39 -1.39 -0.74 -9.82
CA GLN A 39 -0.18 -1.28 -9.22
C GLN A 39 -0.60 -2.42 -8.29
N GLU A 40 -0.07 -3.62 -8.53
CA GLU A 40 -0.36 -4.75 -7.66
C GLU A 40 0.14 -4.44 -6.24
N PRO A 41 -0.64 -4.78 -5.21
CA PRO A 41 -0.22 -4.56 -3.83
C PRO A 41 1.03 -5.39 -3.53
N LEU A 42 1.96 -4.81 -2.77
CA LEU A 42 3.16 -5.52 -2.36
C LEU A 42 2.81 -6.76 -1.50
N PRO A 43 3.55 -7.87 -1.63
CA PRO A 43 3.42 -9.01 -0.72
C PRO A 43 3.60 -8.57 0.74
N THR A 44 2.70 -9.01 1.63
CA THR A 44 2.74 -8.66 3.06
C THR A 44 2.97 -9.91 3.89
N PHE A 45 4.12 -10.00 4.56
CA PHE A 45 4.41 -11.10 5.47
C PHE A 45 3.91 -10.77 6.88
N LEU A 46 3.36 -11.78 7.54
CA LEU A 46 2.79 -11.67 8.86
C LEU A 46 3.79 -12.18 9.89
N LEU A 47 3.95 -11.42 10.96
CA LEU A 47 4.79 -11.75 12.11
C LEU A 47 3.92 -12.05 13.34
N TYR A 48 4.34 -13.00 14.16
CA TYR A 48 3.74 -13.29 15.45
C TYR A 48 4.81 -13.70 16.46
N GLY A 49 4.46 -13.73 17.74
CA GLY A 49 5.38 -14.11 18.81
C GLY A 49 6.11 -12.92 19.41
N GLU A 50 7.26 -13.19 20.02
CA GLU A 50 8.09 -12.16 20.66
C GLU A 50 8.69 -11.20 19.62
N LEU A 51 9.27 -10.10 20.11
CA LEU A 51 10.03 -9.16 19.29
C LEU A 51 11.38 -9.78 18.94
N ALA A 52 11.78 -9.62 17.69
CA ALA A 52 13.07 -10.07 17.22
C ALA A 52 14.21 -9.20 17.79
N PRO A 53 15.46 -9.70 17.79
CA PRO A 53 16.63 -8.92 18.17
C PRO A 53 16.83 -7.66 17.31
N ILE A 54 17.68 -6.74 17.77
CA ILE A 54 17.82 -5.39 17.17
C ILE A 54 18.25 -5.38 15.69
N ASP A 55 18.93 -6.42 15.23
CA ASP A 55 19.42 -6.57 13.87
C ASP A 55 18.41 -7.23 12.92
N TYR A 56 17.21 -7.56 13.40
CA TYR A 56 16.14 -8.13 12.59
C TYR A 56 15.12 -7.07 12.18
N ILE A 57 14.58 -7.25 10.97
CA ILE A 57 13.47 -6.42 10.50
C ILE A 57 12.18 -6.76 11.25
N GLU A 58 11.45 -5.71 11.60
CA GLU A 58 10.14 -5.73 12.23
C GLU A 58 9.14 -4.93 11.40
N ASP A 59 7.87 -4.95 11.79
CA ASP A 59 6.81 -4.18 11.11
C ASP A 59 7.08 -2.65 11.10
N ARG A 60 7.79 -2.13 12.09
CA ARG A 60 8.28 -0.74 12.12
C ARG A 60 9.26 -0.39 10.99
N ASP A 61 9.93 -1.38 10.38
CA ASP A 61 10.94 -1.16 9.33
C ASP A 61 10.33 -1.04 7.92
N THR A 62 9.06 -0.65 7.87
CA THR A 62 8.21 -0.58 6.66
C THR A 62 8.88 0.15 5.50
N LEU A 63 9.60 1.26 5.74
CA LEU A 63 10.24 2.02 4.66
C LEU A 63 11.32 1.20 3.92
N ILE A 64 12.10 0.41 4.65
CA ILE A 64 13.18 -0.41 4.08
C ILE A 64 12.57 -1.60 3.33
N THR A 65 11.60 -2.29 3.93
CA THR A 65 10.96 -3.45 3.31
C THR A 65 10.17 -3.06 2.06
N GLN A 66 9.45 -1.93 2.09
CA GLN A 66 8.68 -1.44 0.94
C GLN A 66 9.57 -1.07 -0.24
N LYS A 67 10.73 -0.45 0.04
CA LYS A 67 11.74 -0.17 -0.99
C LYS A 67 12.26 -1.47 -1.64
N TYR A 68 12.26 -2.57 -0.89
CA TYR A 68 12.60 -3.91 -1.40
C TYR A 68 11.40 -4.70 -1.95
N GLY A 69 10.21 -4.10 -1.93
CA GLY A 69 9.02 -4.62 -2.57
C GLY A 69 8.21 -5.61 -1.73
N PHE A 70 8.26 -5.52 -0.40
CA PHE A 70 7.37 -6.28 0.49
C PHE A 70 7.01 -5.47 1.75
N ASN A 71 5.97 -5.90 2.46
CA ASN A 71 5.56 -5.35 3.75
C ASN A 71 5.74 -6.38 4.85
N LEU A 72 5.88 -5.90 6.08
CA LEU A 72 5.75 -6.69 7.30
C LEU A 72 4.56 -6.18 8.11
N LYS A 73 3.84 -7.10 8.76
CA LYS A 73 2.76 -6.75 9.67
C LYS A 73 2.72 -7.73 10.83
N ARG A 74 2.85 -7.23 12.05
CA ARG A 74 2.64 -8.04 13.25
C ARG A 74 1.14 -8.24 13.49
N VAL A 75 0.75 -9.50 13.74
CA VAL A 75 -0.66 -9.88 13.96
C VAL A 75 -0.92 -10.39 15.37
N ALA A 76 0.11 -10.80 16.10
CA ALA A 76 0.04 -11.16 17.51
C ALA A 76 1.42 -10.98 18.17
N TYR A 77 1.38 -10.87 19.50
CA TYR A 77 2.58 -10.91 20.34
C TYR A 77 2.60 -12.27 21.08
N CYS A 78 2.27 -12.28 22.37
CA CYS A 78 2.42 -13.46 23.22
C CYS A 78 1.32 -14.51 23.04
N GLU A 79 0.09 -14.10 22.73
CA GLU A 79 -1.04 -15.04 22.59
C GLU A 79 -1.12 -15.55 21.14
N VAL A 80 -0.52 -16.71 20.89
CA VAL A 80 -0.49 -17.36 19.58
C VAL A 80 -1.33 -18.63 19.61
N THR A 81 -2.37 -18.67 18.78
CA THR A 81 -3.23 -19.86 18.63
C THR A 81 -2.79 -20.70 17.42
N SER A 82 -3.12 -22.00 17.41
CA SER A 82 -2.86 -22.87 16.26
C SER A 82 -3.52 -22.34 14.98
N LYS A 83 -4.76 -21.87 15.07
CA LYS A 83 -5.49 -21.25 13.96
C LYS A 83 -4.76 -20.04 13.38
N LEU A 84 -4.13 -19.22 14.23
CA LEU A 84 -3.31 -18.09 13.79
C LEU A 84 -2.08 -18.58 13.03
N ILE A 85 -1.36 -19.56 13.58
CA ILE A 85 -0.16 -20.15 12.94
C ILE A 85 -0.50 -20.69 11.55
N ASP A 86 -1.60 -21.44 11.42
CA ASP A 86 -2.04 -21.99 10.14
C ASP A 86 -2.36 -20.90 9.12
N SER A 87 -3.06 -19.85 9.54
CA SER A 87 -3.36 -18.70 8.69
C SER A 87 -2.08 -17.97 8.25
N VAL A 88 -1.13 -17.76 9.15
CA VAL A 88 0.14 -17.10 8.85
C VAL A 88 0.97 -17.94 7.89
N LYS A 89 1.04 -19.26 8.08
CA LYS A 89 1.74 -20.18 7.17
C LYS A 89 1.21 -20.09 5.75
N VAL A 90 -0.10 -20.13 5.56
CA VAL A 90 -0.72 -20.04 4.22
C VAL A 90 -0.37 -18.70 3.55
N ILE A 91 -0.52 -17.59 4.27
CA ILE A 91 -0.29 -16.24 3.74
C ILE A 91 1.19 -16.02 3.43
N ASN A 92 2.08 -16.36 4.37
CA ASN A 92 3.52 -16.15 4.20
C ASN A 92 4.09 -17.04 3.10
N THR A 93 3.65 -18.30 2.98
CA THR A 93 4.07 -19.19 1.88
C THR A 93 3.68 -18.61 0.52
N ALA A 94 2.43 -18.15 0.38
CA ALA A 94 1.95 -17.55 -0.86
C ALA A 94 2.74 -16.28 -1.24
N ASN A 95 3.09 -15.45 -0.25
CA ASN A 95 3.87 -14.24 -0.47
C ASN A 95 5.36 -14.53 -0.72
N ASN A 96 5.92 -15.58 -0.10
CA ASN A 96 7.28 -16.06 -0.41
C ASN A 96 7.37 -16.49 -1.87
N LEU A 97 6.39 -17.25 -2.38
CA LEU A 97 6.35 -17.64 -3.79
C LEU A 97 6.34 -16.43 -4.73
N LYS A 98 5.58 -15.37 -4.41
CA LYS A 98 5.61 -14.12 -5.19
C LYS A 98 6.99 -13.46 -5.17
N MET A 99 7.63 -13.41 -4.01
CA MET A 99 8.99 -12.87 -3.88
C MET A 99 10.01 -13.70 -4.66
N GLN A 100 9.91 -15.03 -4.61
CA GLN A 100 10.78 -15.94 -5.36
C GLN A 100 10.58 -15.81 -6.86
N GLN A 101 9.34 -15.65 -7.33
CA GLN A 101 9.05 -15.42 -8.75
C GLN A 101 9.65 -14.11 -9.25
N LYS A 102 9.61 -13.04 -8.44
CA LYS A 102 10.06 -11.72 -8.83
C LYS A 102 11.57 -11.51 -8.68
N TYR A 103 12.16 -12.02 -7.60
CA TYR A 103 13.55 -11.72 -7.19
C TYR A 103 14.43 -12.96 -7.06
N GLY A 104 13.89 -14.16 -7.32
CA GLY A 104 14.59 -15.43 -7.22
C GLY A 104 14.54 -16.05 -5.82
N LYS A 105 14.91 -17.34 -5.73
CA LYS A 105 14.89 -18.12 -4.47
C LYS A 105 15.78 -17.54 -3.36
N LYS A 106 16.82 -16.79 -3.73
CA LYS A 106 17.78 -16.17 -2.80
C LYS A 106 17.39 -14.74 -2.39
N TRP A 107 16.13 -14.33 -2.56
CA TRP A 107 15.70 -12.95 -2.31
C TRP A 107 15.97 -12.49 -0.86
N ILE A 108 15.82 -13.40 0.13
CA ILE A 108 16.13 -13.12 1.54
C ILE A 108 17.63 -12.83 1.69
N ALA A 109 18.50 -13.74 1.27
CA ALA A 109 19.95 -13.53 1.36
C ALA A 109 20.41 -12.25 0.64
N ASN A 110 19.79 -11.94 -0.50
CA ASN A 110 20.06 -10.71 -1.25
C ASN A 110 19.60 -9.47 -0.49
N PHE A 111 18.46 -9.53 0.22
CA PHE A 111 18.00 -8.46 1.09
C PHE A 111 19.00 -8.26 2.23
N GLU A 112 19.31 -9.31 3.00
CA GLU A 112 20.19 -9.22 4.16
C GLU A 112 21.58 -8.71 3.79
N THR A 113 22.11 -9.14 2.65
CA THR A 113 23.42 -8.68 2.17
C THR A 113 23.43 -7.18 1.85
N LYS A 114 22.31 -6.64 1.33
CA LYS A 114 22.22 -5.23 0.92
C LYS A 114 21.85 -4.28 2.06
N THR A 115 21.08 -4.76 3.03
CA THR A 115 20.57 -3.93 4.12
C THR A 115 21.35 -4.12 5.41
N HIS A 116 22.11 -5.20 5.52
CA HIS A 116 22.73 -5.68 6.76
C HIS A 116 21.73 -5.98 7.88
N LEU A 117 20.44 -6.15 7.53
CA LEU A 117 19.37 -6.52 8.46
C LEU A 117 18.93 -7.96 8.21
N LYS A 118 18.63 -8.68 9.28
CA LYS A 118 18.17 -10.07 9.27
C LYS A 118 16.68 -10.19 9.06
N VAL A 119 16.26 -11.25 8.39
CA VAL A 119 14.86 -11.55 8.11
C VAL A 119 14.46 -12.82 8.86
N SER A 120 13.48 -12.71 9.76
CA SER A 120 12.86 -13.87 10.43
C SER A 120 11.37 -13.87 10.18
N ILE A 121 10.97 -14.36 9.01
CA ILE A 121 9.55 -14.51 8.66
C ILE A 121 9.11 -15.92 9.06
N PRO A 122 8.07 -16.07 9.89
CA PRO A 122 7.57 -17.38 10.27
C PRO A 122 7.07 -18.19 9.08
N ASN A 123 7.31 -19.50 9.12
CA ASN A 123 6.67 -20.49 8.25
C ASN A 123 6.97 -20.31 6.75
N ILE A 124 8.16 -19.81 6.40
CA ILE A 124 8.70 -19.86 5.05
C ILE A 124 10.06 -20.55 5.10
N GLU A 125 10.21 -21.62 4.33
CA GLU A 125 11.44 -22.43 4.18
C GLU A 125 12.07 -22.21 2.81
#